data_AF-A0A2D6YKI8-F1
#
_entry.id   AF-A0A2D6YKI8-F1
#
_cell.length_a   1.000
_cell.length_b   1.000
_cell.length_c   1.000
_cell.angle_alpha   90.00
_cell.angle_beta   90.00
_cell.angle_gamma   90.00
#
_symmetry.space_group_name_H-M   'P 1'
#
loop_
_entity.id
_entity.type
_entity.pdbx_description
1 polymer ?
#
loop_
_entity_poly.entity_id
_entity_poly.type
_entity_poly.pdbx_seq_one_letter_code
_entity_poly.pdbx_strand_id
1 'polypeptide(L)'
;EITTIEALGEGGLHAVQRAWLEEQVPQCGYCQSGQLMAAAALLHYNTQPTDAEIDQAMSNICRCGTYPRIRKAIRRAAELQTQEA
;
A
#
# COMPACT_ATOMS: atom_id res chain seq x y z
N GLU A 1 17.43 -7.23 -8.15
CA GLU A 1 17.54 -6.13 -7.18
C GLU A 1 16.57 -6.39 -6.03
N ILE A 2 16.85 -5.92 -4.81
CA ILE A 2 15.99 -6.10 -3.63
C ILE A 2 15.73 -4.74 -3.02
N THR A 3 14.46 -4.39 -2.83
CA THR A 3 14.02 -3.16 -2.17
C THR A 3 13.22 -3.50 -0.92
N THR A 4 13.45 -2.76 0.16
CA THR A 4 12.73 -2.91 1.43
C THR A 4 11.97 -1.63 1.77
N ILE A 5 11.21 -1.64 2.87
CA ILE A 5 10.35 -0.52 3.26
C ILE A 5 11.13 0.78 3.52
N GLU A 6 12.38 0.65 3.98
CA GLU A 6 13.30 1.75 4.28
C GLU A 6 13.66 2.56 3.04
N ALA A 7 13.74 1.90 1.87
CA ALA A 7 14.08 2.53 0.60
C ALA A 7 12.84 2.97 -0.20
N LEU A 8 11.63 2.55 0.18
CA LEU A 8 10.42 2.83 -0.60
C LEU A 8 10.14 4.34 -0.73
N GLY A 9 10.48 5.11 0.30
CA GLY A 9 10.28 6.56 0.36
C GLY A 9 11.57 7.38 0.25
N GLU A 10 12.58 6.86 -0.45
CA GLU A 10 13.83 7.59 -0.63
C GLU A 10 13.59 8.88 -1.44
N GLY A 11 13.89 10.04 -0.85
CA GLY A 11 13.60 11.36 -1.44
C GLY A 11 12.19 11.91 -1.19
N GLY A 12 11.33 11.19 -0.47
CA GLY A 12 9.98 11.62 -0.11
C GLY A 12 9.03 10.44 0.05
N LEU A 13 7.86 10.67 0.68
CA LEU A 13 6.90 9.58 0.88
C LEU A 13 6.37 9.05 -0.46
N HIS A 14 6.52 7.73 -0.67
CA HIS A 14 5.88 7.04 -1.78
C HIS A 14 4.36 7.21 -1.74
N ALA A 15 3.67 7.16 -2.90
CA ALA A 15 2.21 7.26 -2.98
C ALA A 15 1.48 6.32 -2.01
N VAL A 16 1.96 5.07 -1.90
CA VAL A 16 1.42 4.09 -0.95
C VAL A 16 1.64 4.50 0.51
N GLN A 17 2.82 5.04 0.85
CA GLN A 17 3.09 5.52 2.22
C GLN A 17 2.20 6.73 2.57
N ARG A 18 2.02 7.68 1.65
CA ARG A 18 1.09 8.81 1.83
C ARG A 18 -0.33 8.36 2.05
N ALA A 19 -0.84 7.47 1.19
CA ALA A 19 -2.18 6.93 1.33
C ALA A 19 -2.38 6.16 2.64
N TRP A 20 -1.35 5.44 3.12
CA TRP A 20 -1.39 4.76 4.42
C TRP A 20 -1.58 5.72 5.60
N LEU A 21 -0.97 6.91 5.51
CA LEU A 21 -1.13 7.98 6.49
C LEU A 21 -2.50 8.63 6.38
N GLU A 22 -2.93 9.00 5.18
CA GLU A 22 -4.24 9.63 4.91
C GLU A 22 -5.39 8.75 5.42
N GLU A 23 -5.34 7.45 5.16
CA GLU A 23 -6.37 6.48 5.56
C GLU A 23 -6.19 5.92 6.98
N GLN A 24 -5.18 6.38 7.73
CA GLN A 24 -4.89 5.95 9.11
C GLN A 24 -4.91 4.42 9.25
N VAL A 25 -4.16 3.74 8.37
CA VAL A 25 -4.18 2.28 8.26
C VAL A 25 -3.54 1.57 9.48
N PRO A 26 -2.37 2.00 9.99
CA PRO A 26 -1.71 1.27 11.07
C PRO A 26 -2.50 1.26 12.38
N GLN A 27 -2.47 0.12 13.06
CA GLN A 27 -2.75 0.02 14.51
C GLN A 27 -1.44 -0.33 15.23
N CYS A 28 -1.13 -1.62 15.40
CA CYS A 28 0.12 -2.04 16.06
C CYS A 28 1.40 -1.87 15.21
N GLY A 29 1.26 -1.56 13.92
CA GLY A 29 2.40 -1.35 13.02
C GLY A 29 3.08 -2.62 12.48
N TYR A 30 2.97 -3.77 13.15
CA TYR A 30 3.81 -4.94 12.87
C TYR A 30 3.71 -5.47 11.43
N CYS A 31 2.50 -5.61 10.88
CA CYS A 31 2.32 -6.12 9.52
C CYS A 31 2.55 -5.05 8.43
N GLN A 32 2.70 -3.77 8.79
CA GLN A 32 2.54 -2.67 7.84
C GLN A 32 3.66 -2.61 6.80
N SER A 33 4.90 -2.93 7.16
CA SER A 33 6.01 -2.96 6.19
C SER A 33 5.73 -3.95 5.06
N GLY A 34 5.26 -5.15 5.38
CA GLY A 34 4.90 -6.15 4.37
C GLY A 34 3.69 -5.74 3.52
N GLN A 35 2.68 -5.13 4.15
CA GLN A 35 1.49 -4.63 3.44
C GLN A 35 1.86 -3.49 2.46
N LEU A 36 2.70 -2.54 2.90
CA LEU A 36 3.17 -1.43 2.07
C LEU A 36 3.96 -1.92 0.85
N MET A 37 4.87 -2.89 1.04
CA MET A 37 5.65 -3.44 -0.07
C MET A 37 4.79 -4.25 -1.05
N ALA A 38 3.81 -5.02 -0.56
CA ALA A 38 2.87 -5.76 -1.41
C ALA A 38 2.00 -4.79 -2.23
N ALA A 39 1.49 -3.73 -1.61
CA ALA A 39 0.71 -2.69 -2.28
C ALA A 39 1.54 -1.94 -3.33
N ALA A 40 2.80 -1.60 -3.02
CA ALA A 40 3.70 -0.96 -3.99
C ALA A 40 3.99 -1.87 -5.20
N ALA A 41 4.21 -3.16 -4.96
CA ALA A 41 4.41 -4.14 -6.03
C ALA A 41 3.15 -4.31 -6.90
N LEU A 42 1.96 -4.39 -6.29
CA LEU A 42 0.69 -4.45 -7.02
C LEU A 42 0.54 -3.24 -7.95
N LEU A 43 0.71 -2.02 -7.41
CA LEU A 43 0.50 -0.79 -8.16
C LEU A 43 1.56 -0.53 -9.23
N HIS A 44 2.76 -1.09 -9.08
CA HIS A 44 3.77 -1.08 -10.13
C HIS A 44 3.31 -1.82 -11.40
N TYR A 45 2.59 -2.93 -11.25
CA TYR A 45 2.11 -3.74 -12.38
C TYR A 45 0.69 -3.41 -12.83
N ASN A 46 -0.17 -2.96 -11.92
CA ASN A 46 -1.56 -2.61 -12.19
C ASN A 46 -1.88 -1.29 -11.48
N THR A 47 -1.91 -0.19 -12.24
CA THR A 47 -2.15 1.15 -11.70
C THR A 47 -3.59 1.41 -11.28
N GLN A 48 -4.54 0.56 -11.66
CA GLN A 48 -5.97 0.70 -11.32
C GLN A 48 -6.59 -0.66 -10.95
N PRO A 49 -6.14 -1.29 -9.84
CA PRO A 49 -6.61 -2.60 -9.47
C PRO A 49 -8.05 -2.56 -8.94
N THR A 50 -8.82 -3.60 -9.26
CA THR A 50 -10.13 -3.87 -8.67
C THR A 50 -10.01 -4.38 -7.24
N ASP A 51 -11.09 -4.36 -6.46
CA ASP A 51 -11.07 -4.89 -5.08
C ASP A 51 -10.71 -6.38 -5.02
N ALA A 52 -11.15 -7.16 -6.01
CA ALA A 52 -10.82 -8.58 -6.09
C ALA A 52 -9.33 -8.81 -6.31
N GLU A 53 -8.70 -8.00 -7.17
CA GLU A 53 -7.25 -8.05 -7.40
C GLU A 53 -6.46 -7.57 -6.17
N ILE A 54 -6.95 -6.54 -5.47
CA ILE A 54 -6.38 -6.11 -4.19
C ILE A 54 -6.45 -7.26 -3.18
N ASP A 55 -7.61 -7.87 -3.00
CA ASP A 55 -7.79 -8.94 -2.02
C ASP A 55 -6.94 -10.18 -2.35
N GLN A 56 -6.72 -10.46 -3.64
CA GLN A 56 -5.84 -11.54 -4.09
C GLN A 56 -4.35 -11.21 -3.88
N ALA A 57 -3.93 -9.97 -4.11
CA ALA A 57 -2.55 -9.55 -3.96
C ALA A 57 -2.12 -9.42 -2.49
N MET A 58 -3.04 -8.96 -1.62
CA MET A 58 -2.75 -8.65 -0.22
C MET A 58 -2.88 -9.87 0.70
N SER A 59 -2.04 -10.89 0.44
CA SER A 59 -1.99 -12.14 1.23
C SER A 59 -1.42 -11.98 2.65
N ASN A 60 -0.86 -10.82 2.99
CA ASN A 60 -0.25 -10.52 4.28
C ASN A 60 -1.28 -10.52 5.42
N ILE A 61 -0.96 -11.19 6.53
CA ILE A 61 -1.85 -11.30 7.69
C ILE A 61 -1.78 -10.05 8.56
N CYS A 62 -2.94 -9.47 8.87
CA CYS A 62 -3.14 -8.40 9.84
C CYS A 62 -4.02 -8.87 10.99
N ARG A 63 -3.46 -8.97 12.21
CA ARG A 63 -4.23 -9.37 13.40
C ARG A 63 -5.09 -8.25 13.99
N CYS A 64 -4.75 -7.01 13.70
CA CYS A 64 -5.55 -5.83 14.05
C CYS A 64 -6.83 -5.67 13.21
N GLY A 65 -6.94 -6.41 12.09
CA GLY A 65 -8.13 -6.39 11.24
C GLY A 65 -8.29 -5.13 10.40
N THR A 66 -7.20 -4.48 9.97
CA THR A 66 -7.27 -3.21 9.23
C THR A 66 -7.46 -3.36 7.71
N TYR A 67 -7.79 -4.55 7.20
CA TYR A 67 -7.95 -4.83 5.77
C TYR A 67 -8.87 -3.84 5.02
N PRO A 68 -10.02 -3.39 5.57
CA PRO A 68 -10.83 -2.39 4.90
C PRO A 68 -10.11 -1.05 4.70
N ARG A 69 -9.24 -0.65 5.63
CA ARG A 69 -8.41 0.57 5.49
C ARG A 69 -7.26 0.35 4.52
N ILE A 70 -6.64 -0.84 4.53
CA ILE A 70 -5.61 -1.24 3.55
C ILE A 70 -6.17 -1.10 2.13
N ARG A 71 -7.36 -1.65 1.86
CA ARG A 71 -8.02 -1.54 0.55
C ARG A 71 -8.28 -0.09 0.13
N LYS A 72 -8.79 0.74 1.04
CA LYS A 72 -8.99 2.18 0.79
C LYS A 72 -7.67 2.88 0.46
N ALA A 73 -6.61 2.59 1.22
CA ALA A 73 -5.31 3.20 1.01
C ALA A 73 -4.68 2.78 -0.33
N ILE A 74 -4.87 1.54 -0.79
CA ILE A 74 -4.39 1.11 -2.11
C ILE A 74 -5.11 1.87 -3.23
N ARG A 75 -6.43 2.04 -3.13
CA ARG A 75 -7.19 2.85 -4.09
C ARG A 75 -6.72 4.31 -4.10
N ARG A 76 -6.51 4.88 -2.92
CA ARG A 76 -6.01 6.25 -2.80
C ARG A 76 -4.60 6.39 -3.38
N ALA A 77 -3.73 5.41 -3.18
CA ALA A 77 -2.39 5.40 -3.75
C ALA A 77 -2.41 5.34 -5.29
N ALA A 78 -3.32 4.56 -5.89
CA ALA A 78 -3.53 4.51 -7.34
C ALA A 78 -3.94 5.88 -7.92
N GLU A 79 -4.83 6.59 -7.23
CA GLU A 79 -5.23 7.95 -7.60
C GLU A 79 -4.04 8.92 -7.53
N LEU A 80 -3.27 8.87 -6.44
CA LEU A 80 -2.08 9.72 -6.25
C LEU A 80 -1.02 9.48 -7.33
N GLN A 81 -0.75 8.22 -7.70
CA GLN A 81 0.20 7.92 -8.79
C GLN A 81 -0.25 8.45 -10.15
N THR A 82 -1.55 8.42 -10.42
CA THR A 82 -2.10 8.94 -11.70
C THR A 82 -2.04 10.47 -11.77
N GLN A 83 -2.12 11.16 -10.63
CA GLN A 83 -2.04 12.63 -10.56
C GLN A 83 -0.61 13.16 -10.70
N GLU A 84 0.39 12.31 -10.51
CA GLU A 84 1.82 12.67 -10.54
C GLU A 84 2.53 12.29 -11.85
N ALA A 85 1.85 11.51 -12.71
CA ALA A 85 2.30 11.12 -14.04
C ALA A 85 1.93 12.17 -15.09
#